data_AF-A0A2D6YKU1-F1
#
_entry.id   AF-A0A2D6YKU1-F1
#
_cell.length_a   1.000
_cell.length_b   1.000
_cell.length_c   1.000
_cell.angle_alpha   90.00
_cell.angle_beta   90.00
_cell.angle_gamma   90.00
#
_symmetry.space_group_name_H-M   'P 1'
#
loop_
_entity.id
_entity.type
_entity.pdbx_description
1 polymer ?
#
loop_
_entity_poly.entity_id
_entity_poly.type
_entity_poly.pdbx_seq_one_letter_code
_entity_poly.pdbx_strand_id
1 'polypeptide(L)'
;MSKQRQIRTVVGWLLLISVSIFPKGILAFPEYTSKLNAIKLAETLDKGLYRDLRISSVFVKNRTNDEHFLQAVLEDGSSQEWKLDQIYEWSLKDQLQLTGNRVLVFPSSESTEFGILDKNEFYRLVLTSQAYVKTYGEHDLLEGKRMTYGIRRFRMLHPGEEEQFATDDQGNRFRYVLELDNGGREIFTYLDAYQLMNNGAFIQEPLEDDIILSQPFLVRELVALPRQVEDELRNIWRFGVEIIFDQNIALTPDLIPYQIVEQNLRDPETGLRKNQFFIQVMIPNAEKIREVPGFRTLEYLQHVEVVTDVEHQQRIFLKAQINPQIFELPPFVEVTSNNSIVVNFFSVTDQSVTRRQQFLESRIPIAGLQSAFFSYPQETEFERYYLQAVEQIRSAQRQSNLHLKIETYLNALDSLHEAALQAQNDQEIAQALLQRDTLLKTLPDLIISNTQRKILESTQMEQDSIQMEETRRQLLSHLDRAADFAPQREQQQKIASLRNILR
;
A
#
# COMPACT_ATOMS: atom_id res chain seq x y z
N MET A 1 -36.19 8.31 -72.49
CA MET A 1 -37.00 7.48 -71.57
C MET A 1 -36.26 6.18 -71.30
N SER A 2 -36.24 5.64 -70.07
CA SER A 2 -36.04 4.19 -69.74
C SER A 2 -34.71 3.50 -70.14
N LYS A 3 -34.06 2.61 -69.38
CA LYS A 3 -34.10 2.22 -67.94
C LYS A 3 -32.84 1.37 -67.59
N GLN A 4 -32.30 1.57 -66.37
CA GLN A 4 -31.76 0.58 -65.40
C GLN A 4 -30.70 -0.51 -65.74
N ARG A 5 -29.84 -0.74 -64.72
CA ARG A 5 -28.97 -1.92 -64.39
C ARG A 5 -27.70 -2.09 -65.24
N GLN A 6 -26.47 -2.02 -64.68
CA GLN A 6 -25.79 -2.80 -63.59
C GLN A 6 -25.21 -4.15 -64.06
N ILE A 7 -23.88 -4.34 -63.96
CA ILE A 7 -23.18 -5.40 -63.17
C ILE A 7 -21.62 -5.24 -63.26
N ARG A 8 -20.91 -5.89 -62.33
CA ARG A 8 -19.48 -5.81 -61.96
C ARG A 8 -18.47 -6.52 -62.91
N THR A 9 -17.21 -6.06 -62.89
CA THR A 9 -15.94 -6.78 -62.49
C THR A 9 -14.75 -5.77 -62.47
N VAL A 10 -13.83 -5.65 -61.48
CA VAL A 10 -12.70 -6.53 -61.03
C VAL A 10 -11.62 -6.65 -62.14
N VAL A 11 -10.32 -6.28 -62.03
CA VAL A 11 -9.22 -6.26 -60.99
C VAL A 11 -8.52 -4.85 -60.98
N GLY A 12 -7.59 -4.37 -60.12
CA GLY A 12 -6.89 -4.80 -58.87
C GLY A 12 -5.33 -4.63 -58.91
N TRP A 13 -4.62 -4.68 -57.76
CA TRP A 13 -3.14 -4.57 -57.55
C TRP A 13 -2.55 -3.13 -57.77
N LEU A 14 -1.55 -2.57 -57.05
CA LEU A 14 -0.62 -3.01 -55.97
C LEU A 14 -0.07 -1.80 -55.15
N LEU A 15 0.41 -2.05 -53.91
CA LEU A 15 1.37 -1.24 -53.09
C LEU A 15 0.92 0.18 -52.64
N LEU A 16 1.39 0.75 -51.51
CA LEU A 16 2.27 0.24 -50.44
C LEU A 16 1.80 0.80 -49.08
N ILE A 17 1.55 -0.05 -48.07
CA ILE A 17 1.34 0.38 -46.68
C ILE A 17 2.65 0.16 -45.91
N SER A 18 3.20 1.22 -45.33
CA SER A 18 4.37 1.17 -44.45
C SER A 18 4.21 2.10 -43.23
N VAL A 19 3.08 1.95 -42.52
CA VAL A 19 2.97 2.43 -41.14
C VAL A 19 3.46 1.32 -40.24
N SER A 20 4.62 1.52 -39.61
CA SER A 20 5.24 0.56 -38.69
C SER A 20 4.46 0.49 -37.37
N ILE A 21 3.35 -0.24 -37.39
CA ILE A 21 2.70 -0.69 -36.16
C ILE A 21 3.64 -1.69 -35.50
N PHE A 22 4.43 -1.24 -34.53
CA PHE A 22 5.01 -2.14 -33.54
C PHE A 22 3.85 -2.75 -32.75
N PRO A 23 3.60 -4.07 -32.82
CA PRO A 23 2.74 -4.67 -31.83
C PRO A 23 3.49 -4.63 -30.49
N LYS A 24 2.91 -3.98 -29.48
CA LYS A 24 3.08 -4.46 -28.11
C LYS A 24 2.36 -5.80 -28.02
N GLY A 25 2.98 -6.84 -28.57
CA GLY A 25 2.52 -8.20 -28.44
C GLY A 25 2.66 -8.59 -26.99
N ILE A 26 1.54 -8.83 -26.31
CA ILE A 26 1.55 -9.66 -25.11
C ILE A 26 2.11 -11.00 -25.58
N LEU A 27 3.33 -11.33 -25.16
CA LEU A 27 3.89 -12.64 -25.41
C LEU A 27 2.99 -13.65 -24.70
N ALA A 28 2.35 -14.52 -25.48
CA ALA A 28 1.54 -15.60 -24.91
C ALA A 28 2.45 -16.51 -24.10
N PHE A 29 2.04 -16.82 -22.87
CA PHE A 29 2.82 -17.67 -21.97
C PHE A 29 3.16 -19.01 -22.66
N PRO A 30 4.38 -19.56 -22.50
CA PRO A 30 4.78 -20.74 -23.26
C PRO A 30 3.91 -21.97 -22.95
N GLU A 31 3.42 -22.65 -23.99
CA GLU A 31 2.64 -23.91 -23.85
C GLU A 31 3.42 -25.05 -23.18
N TYR A 32 4.76 -25.02 -23.28
CA TYR A 32 5.67 -26.10 -22.91
C TYR A 32 6.86 -25.57 -22.09
N THR A 33 7.44 -26.44 -21.25
CA THR A 33 8.64 -26.13 -20.45
C THR A 33 9.72 -27.22 -20.57
N SER A 34 10.86 -27.00 -19.91
CA SER A 34 11.97 -27.95 -19.84
C SER A 34 11.61 -29.19 -19.01
N LYS A 35 12.30 -30.31 -19.26
CA LYS A 35 12.08 -31.57 -18.55
C LYS A 35 12.15 -31.43 -17.02
N LEU A 36 13.16 -30.71 -16.51
CA LEU A 36 13.39 -30.57 -15.07
C LEU A 36 12.28 -29.75 -14.42
N ASN A 37 11.89 -28.64 -15.05
CA ASN A 37 10.83 -27.78 -14.53
C ASN A 37 9.46 -28.46 -14.60
N ALA A 38 9.18 -29.25 -15.65
CA ALA A 38 7.97 -30.08 -15.73
C ALA A 38 7.91 -31.14 -14.61
N ILE A 39 9.03 -31.79 -14.26
CA ILE A 39 9.09 -32.75 -13.14
C ILE A 39 8.78 -32.04 -11.81
N LYS A 40 9.49 -30.95 -11.52
CA LYS A 40 9.27 -30.11 -10.33
C LYS A 40 7.81 -29.65 -10.23
N LEU A 41 7.18 -29.27 -11.34
CA LEU A 41 5.78 -28.82 -11.39
C LEU A 41 4.79 -29.97 -11.16
N ALA A 42 5.03 -31.15 -11.72
CA ALA A 42 4.22 -32.35 -11.48
C ALA A 42 4.26 -32.76 -9.99
N GLU A 43 5.44 -32.76 -9.37
CA GLU A 43 5.63 -33.02 -7.94
C GLU A 43 4.96 -31.96 -7.06
N THR A 44 4.96 -30.69 -7.50
CA THR A 44 4.32 -29.57 -6.79
C THR A 44 2.79 -29.64 -6.82
N LEU A 45 2.21 -30.05 -7.96
CA LEU A 45 0.77 -30.12 -8.16
C LEU A 45 0.12 -31.41 -7.60
N ASP A 46 0.91 -32.44 -7.31
CA ASP A 46 0.36 -33.71 -6.83
C ASP A 46 -0.40 -33.56 -5.50
N LYS A 47 -1.52 -34.28 -5.39
CA LYS A 47 -2.48 -34.26 -4.26
C LYS A 47 -3.14 -32.91 -3.97
N GLY A 48 -2.88 -31.88 -4.77
CA GLY A 48 -3.56 -30.57 -4.71
C GLY A 48 -5.02 -30.61 -5.20
N LEU A 49 -5.62 -29.44 -5.40
CA LEU A 49 -6.96 -29.27 -5.93
C LEU A 49 -6.93 -28.53 -7.28
N TYR A 50 -7.77 -28.95 -8.21
CA TYR A 50 -8.09 -28.24 -9.44
C TYR A 50 -9.61 -28.09 -9.57
N ARG A 51 -10.12 -26.84 -9.48
CA ARG A 51 -11.56 -26.53 -9.50
C ARG A 51 -12.37 -27.46 -8.58
N ASP A 52 -11.99 -27.47 -7.30
CA ASP A 52 -12.55 -28.29 -6.22
C ASP A 52 -12.38 -29.82 -6.36
N LEU A 53 -11.91 -30.34 -7.50
CA LEU A 53 -11.56 -31.75 -7.68
C LEU A 53 -10.12 -32.00 -7.22
N ARG A 54 -9.92 -33.07 -6.44
CA ARG A 54 -8.56 -33.45 -6.01
C ARG A 54 -7.76 -34.05 -7.16
N ILE A 55 -6.47 -33.71 -7.20
CA ILE A 55 -5.48 -34.26 -8.12
C ILE A 55 -4.99 -35.61 -7.56
N SER A 56 -5.34 -36.70 -8.22
CA SER A 56 -4.95 -38.06 -7.83
C SER A 56 -3.48 -38.35 -8.14
N SER A 57 -2.99 -37.92 -9.31
CA SER A 57 -1.58 -37.95 -9.68
C SER A 57 -1.30 -37.03 -10.88
N VAL A 58 -0.05 -36.56 -11.00
CA VAL A 58 0.43 -35.80 -12.16
C VAL A 58 1.65 -36.49 -12.76
N PHE A 59 1.69 -36.60 -14.08
CA PHE A 59 2.79 -37.21 -14.83
C PHE A 59 3.35 -36.23 -15.85
N VAL A 60 4.67 -36.23 -16.04
CA VAL A 60 5.30 -35.49 -17.14
C VAL A 60 5.17 -36.26 -18.44
N LYS A 61 4.82 -35.55 -19.51
CA LYS A 61 4.88 -36.01 -20.90
C LYS A 61 5.69 -35.02 -21.75
N ASN A 62 6.09 -35.46 -22.93
CA ASN A 62 6.87 -34.66 -23.86
C ASN A 62 6.28 -34.74 -25.27
N ARG A 63 6.31 -33.61 -25.99
CA ARG A 63 5.87 -33.49 -27.39
C ARG A 63 7.04 -33.70 -28.36
N THR A 64 8.21 -33.18 -27.98
CA THR A 64 9.52 -33.38 -28.64
C THR A 64 10.56 -33.76 -27.57
N ASN A 65 11.86 -33.68 -27.86
CA ASN A 65 12.89 -33.94 -26.84
C ASN A 65 12.98 -32.84 -25.77
N ASP A 66 12.51 -31.63 -26.10
CA ASP A 66 12.70 -30.44 -25.27
C ASP A 66 11.36 -29.88 -24.74
N GLU A 67 10.28 -29.95 -25.53
CA GLU A 67 8.94 -29.51 -25.13
C GLU A 67 8.24 -30.51 -24.18
N HIS A 68 8.08 -30.14 -22.91
CA HIS A 68 7.37 -30.95 -21.90
C HIS A 68 6.08 -30.28 -21.42
N PHE A 69 5.10 -31.12 -21.08
CA PHE A 69 3.77 -30.76 -20.56
C PHE A 69 3.31 -31.80 -19.52
N LEU A 70 2.16 -31.59 -18.89
CA LEU A 70 1.66 -32.45 -17.82
C LEU A 70 0.41 -33.25 -18.23
N GLN A 71 0.29 -34.45 -17.67
CA GLN A 71 -0.94 -35.25 -17.69
C GLN A 71 -1.43 -35.41 -16.25
N ALA A 72 -2.54 -34.76 -15.91
CA ALA A 72 -3.19 -34.96 -14.63
C ALA A 72 -4.17 -36.13 -14.67
N VAL A 73 -4.39 -36.75 -13.50
CA VAL A 73 -5.52 -37.63 -13.20
C VAL A 73 -6.23 -37.04 -11.99
N LEU A 74 -7.54 -36.86 -12.07
CA LEU A 74 -8.35 -36.30 -10.99
C LEU A 74 -9.07 -37.42 -10.19
N GLU A 75 -9.68 -37.06 -9.05
CA GLU A 75 -10.40 -37.99 -8.17
C GLU A 75 -11.69 -38.55 -8.80
N ASP A 76 -12.26 -37.86 -9.79
CA ASP A 76 -13.37 -38.37 -10.62
C ASP A 76 -12.93 -39.45 -11.65
N GLY A 77 -11.63 -39.76 -11.70
CA GLY A 77 -11.04 -40.70 -12.66
C GLY A 77 -10.82 -40.12 -14.06
N SER A 78 -11.15 -38.83 -14.30
CA SER A 78 -10.81 -38.16 -15.55
C SER A 78 -9.29 -37.97 -15.65
N SER A 79 -8.77 -38.00 -16.88
CA SER A 79 -7.36 -37.66 -17.15
C SER A 79 -7.27 -36.62 -18.25
N GLN A 80 -6.45 -35.60 -18.02
CA GLN A 80 -6.43 -34.38 -18.79
C GLN A 80 -5.00 -34.01 -19.18
N GLU A 81 -4.79 -33.55 -20.42
CA GLU A 81 -3.57 -32.90 -20.85
C GLU A 81 -3.59 -31.45 -20.36
N TRP A 82 -2.55 -31.04 -19.64
CA TRP A 82 -2.38 -29.71 -19.06
C TRP A 82 -1.12 -29.07 -19.63
N LYS A 83 -1.30 -27.97 -20.35
CA LYS A 83 -0.22 -27.13 -20.87
C LYS A 83 0.18 -26.05 -19.86
N LEU A 84 1.34 -25.43 -20.06
CA LEU A 84 1.92 -24.47 -19.11
C LEU A 84 1.18 -23.12 -19.11
N ASP A 85 0.69 -22.65 -20.25
CA ASP A 85 -0.20 -21.49 -20.40
C ASP A 85 -1.53 -21.67 -19.64
N GLN A 86 -2.06 -22.89 -19.67
CA GLN A 86 -3.28 -23.25 -18.95
C GLN A 86 -3.04 -23.26 -17.43
N ILE A 87 -1.94 -23.85 -16.98
CA ILE A 87 -1.55 -23.86 -15.55
C ILE A 87 -1.29 -22.43 -15.05
N TYR A 88 -0.65 -21.57 -15.87
CA TYR A 88 -0.50 -20.14 -15.60
C TYR A 88 -1.88 -19.48 -15.40
N GLU A 89 -2.79 -19.59 -16.39
CA GLU A 89 -4.15 -19.04 -16.27
C GLU A 89 -4.92 -19.56 -15.05
N TRP A 90 -4.78 -20.84 -14.70
CA TRP A 90 -5.48 -21.42 -13.55
C TRP A 90 -4.90 -20.96 -12.21
N SER A 91 -3.60 -20.66 -12.15
CA SER A 91 -2.98 -20.07 -10.96
C SER A 91 -3.47 -18.63 -10.69
N LEU A 92 -3.60 -17.79 -11.74
CA LEU A 92 -4.18 -16.44 -11.62
C LEU A 92 -5.63 -16.44 -11.13
N LYS A 93 -6.40 -17.48 -11.46
CA LYS A 93 -7.86 -17.56 -11.28
C LYS A 93 -8.30 -18.37 -10.04
N ASP A 94 -7.38 -18.67 -9.11
CA ASP A 94 -7.56 -19.58 -7.95
C ASP A 94 -8.01 -21.01 -8.30
N GLN A 95 -7.93 -21.41 -9.57
CA GLN A 95 -8.42 -22.70 -10.04
C GLN A 95 -7.46 -23.86 -9.71
N LEU A 96 -6.24 -23.55 -9.27
CA LEU A 96 -5.27 -24.50 -8.71
C LEU A 96 -4.91 -24.11 -7.27
N GLN A 97 -4.93 -25.09 -6.36
CA GLN A 97 -4.50 -24.94 -4.98
C GLN A 97 -3.54 -26.09 -4.61
N LEU A 98 -2.43 -25.78 -3.94
CA LEU A 98 -1.43 -26.78 -3.57
C LEU A 98 -1.70 -27.31 -2.16
N THR A 99 -1.19 -28.51 -1.86
CA THR A 99 -1.25 -29.09 -0.52
C THR A 99 -0.56 -28.21 0.52
N GLY A 100 -1.14 -28.10 1.73
CA GLY A 100 -0.53 -27.40 2.87
C GLY A 100 -0.71 -25.87 2.88
N ASN A 101 -1.79 -25.34 2.30
CA ASN A 101 -2.04 -23.91 2.12
C ASN A 101 -0.91 -23.18 1.36
N ARG A 102 -0.48 -23.77 0.25
CA ARG A 102 0.54 -23.21 -0.65
C ARG A 102 -0.10 -22.84 -1.99
N VAL A 103 0.47 -21.87 -2.71
CA VAL A 103 0.00 -21.45 -4.03
C VAL A 103 1.15 -21.32 -5.03
N LEU A 104 0.86 -21.68 -6.28
CA LEU A 104 1.79 -21.59 -7.40
C LEU A 104 1.85 -20.13 -7.89
N VAL A 105 3.06 -19.61 -8.12
CA VAL A 105 3.27 -18.25 -8.67
C VAL A 105 4.31 -18.27 -9.78
N PHE A 106 4.14 -17.42 -10.79
CA PHE A 106 5.03 -17.31 -11.94
C PHE A 106 5.70 -15.93 -11.96
N PRO A 107 7.01 -15.80 -11.61
CA PRO A 107 7.66 -14.50 -11.47
C PRO A 107 7.91 -13.71 -12.76
N SER A 108 7.61 -14.29 -13.93
CA SER A 108 7.69 -13.62 -15.24
C SER A 108 6.73 -14.31 -16.21
N SER A 109 6.05 -13.53 -17.04
CA SER A 109 5.22 -14.04 -18.14
C SER A 109 6.02 -14.56 -19.34
N GLU A 110 7.33 -14.27 -19.40
CA GLU A 110 8.23 -14.73 -20.46
C GLU A 110 8.96 -16.03 -20.10
N SER A 111 8.90 -16.46 -18.84
CA SER A 111 9.58 -17.66 -18.34
C SER A 111 8.58 -18.69 -17.81
N THR A 112 8.93 -19.97 -17.94
CA THR A 112 8.14 -21.06 -17.33
C THR A 112 8.64 -21.42 -15.92
N GLU A 113 9.71 -20.80 -15.43
CA GLU A 113 10.16 -20.94 -14.05
C GLU A 113 9.09 -20.44 -13.06
N PHE A 114 8.88 -21.20 -12.00
CA PHE A 114 7.82 -20.93 -11.01
C PHE A 114 8.33 -20.96 -9.58
N GLY A 115 7.69 -20.12 -8.76
CA GLY A 115 7.79 -20.11 -7.31
C GLY A 115 6.63 -20.84 -6.64
N ILE A 116 6.81 -21.13 -5.35
CA ILE A 116 5.75 -21.61 -4.46
C ILE A 116 5.70 -20.63 -3.30
N LEU A 117 4.55 -19.97 -3.11
CA LEU A 117 4.29 -19.22 -1.89
C LEU A 117 3.73 -20.19 -0.84
N ASP A 118 4.45 -20.39 0.26
CA ASP A 118 3.84 -20.89 1.48
C ASP A 118 3.12 -19.73 2.17
N LYS A 119 1.79 -19.78 2.18
CA LYS A 119 0.98 -18.70 2.71
C LYS A 119 1.11 -18.63 4.23
N ASN A 120 1.22 -19.77 4.91
CA ASN A 120 1.30 -19.84 6.37
C ASN A 120 2.65 -19.31 6.88
N GLU A 121 3.74 -19.57 6.16
CA GLU A 121 5.05 -18.95 6.42
C GLU A 121 4.99 -17.43 6.22
N PHE A 122 4.47 -16.97 5.09
CA PHE A 122 4.27 -15.55 4.80
C PHE A 122 3.40 -14.84 5.86
N TYR A 123 2.29 -15.46 6.30
CA TYR A 123 1.43 -14.90 7.33
C TYR A 123 2.16 -14.72 8.66
N ARG A 124 2.94 -15.71 9.11
CA ARG A 124 3.72 -15.59 10.34
C ARG A 124 4.80 -14.51 10.20
N LEU A 125 5.52 -14.46 9.07
CA LEU A 125 6.52 -13.43 8.80
C LEU A 125 5.92 -12.02 8.89
N VAL A 126 4.81 -11.76 8.20
CA VAL A 126 4.21 -10.42 8.17
C VAL A 126 3.51 -10.07 9.50
N LEU A 127 2.89 -11.02 10.19
CA LEU A 127 2.27 -10.77 11.50
C LEU A 127 3.27 -10.54 12.64
N THR A 128 4.49 -11.05 12.53
CA THR A 128 5.57 -10.84 13.51
C THR A 128 6.53 -9.70 13.13
N SER A 129 6.31 -9.03 11.99
CA SER A 129 7.19 -7.96 11.51
C SER A 129 6.76 -6.57 11.97
N GLN A 130 7.73 -5.79 12.46
CA GLN A 130 7.57 -4.42 12.91
C GLN A 130 7.78 -3.40 11.79
N ALA A 131 8.58 -3.73 10.76
CA ALA A 131 8.89 -2.80 9.67
C ALA A 131 8.87 -3.47 8.29
N TYR A 132 8.53 -2.67 7.28
CA TYR A 132 8.39 -3.04 5.87
C TYR A 132 9.32 -2.19 4.99
N VAL A 133 10.13 -2.85 4.16
CA VAL A 133 11.06 -2.20 3.23
C VAL A 133 10.41 -2.10 1.84
N LYS A 134 9.82 -0.94 1.55
CA LYS A 134 9.30 -0.66 0.21
C LYS A 134 10.48 -0.44 -0.75
N THR A 135 10.54 -1.22 -1.83
CA THR A 135 11.34 -0.90 -3.02
C THR A 135 10.42 -0.25 -4.05
N TYR A 136 10.84 0.84 -4.68
CA TYR A 136 10.05 1.49 -5.72
C TYR A 136 10.35 0.88 -7.09
N GLY A 137 9.29 0.51 -7.80
CA GLY A 137 9.35 -0.13 -9.12
C GLY A 137 9.62 0.85 -10.26
N GLU A 138 9.58 0.31 -11.48
CA GLU A 138 9.77 1.09 -12.71
C GLU A 138 8.70 2.21 -12.83
N HIS A 139 9.12 3.34 -13.39
CA HIS A 139 8.28 4.53 -13.65
C HIS A 139 7.90 5.40 -12.43
N ASP A 140 8.28 5.03 -11.19
CA ASP A 140 8.24 5.97 -10.05
C ASP A 140 9.50 6.87 -10.05
N LEU A 141 9.40 8.11 -9.56
CA LEU A 141 10.56 9.01 -9.41
C LEU A 141 11.64 8.48 -8.45
N LEU A 142 11.29 7.50 -7.61
CA LEU A 142 12.19 6.77 -6.71
C LEU A 142 12.62 5.40 -7.25
N GLU A 143 12.44 5.09 -8.54
CA GLU A 143 12.81 3.80 -9.16
C GLU A 143 14.15 3.23 -8.63
N GLY A 144 14.10 2.01 -8.07
CA GLY A 144 15.25 1.32 -7.48
C GLY A 144 15.67 1.77 -6.07
N LYS A 145 15.13 2.88 -5.53
CA LYS A 145 15.31 3.29 -4.12
C LYS A 145 14.53 2.39 -3.18
N ARG A 146 14.91 2.44 -1.89
CA ARG A 146 14.26 1.72 -0.79
C ARG A 146 13.96 2.66 0.36
N MET A 147 12.82 2.45 1.02
CA MET A 147 12.40 3.20 2.21
C MET A 147 11.71 2.25 3.20
N THR A 148 12.05 2.38 4.49
CA THR A 148 11.55 1.51 5.57
C THR A 148 10.42 2.20 6.32
N TYR A 149 9.30 1.51 6.47
CA TYR A 149 8.07 2.01 7.10
C TYR A 149 7.63 1.12 8.26
N GLY A 150 7.07 1.71 9.31
CA GLY A 150 6.48 0.94 10.42
C GLY A 150 5.21 0.19 9.98
N ILE A 151 5.12 -1.09 10.32
CA ILE A 151 3.96 -1.93 10.04
C ILE A 151 2.92 -1.74 11.13
N ARG A 152 1.78 -1.19 10.74
CA ARG A 152 0.65 -0.96 11.64
C ARG A 152 -0.27 -2.17 11.72
N ARG A 153 -0.64 -2.73 10.56
CA ARG A 153 -1.65 -3.79 10.47
C ARG A 153 -1.63 -4.52 9.13
N PHE A 154 -1.50 -5.84 9.17
CA PHE A 154 -1.80 -6.72 8.04
C PHE A 154 -3.26 -7.19 8.06
N ARG A 155 -3.94 -7.16 6.91
CA ARG A 155 -5.25 -7.78 6.70
C ARG A 155 -5.35 -8.47 5.33
N MET A 156 -6.34 -9.34 5.20
CA MET A 156 -6.74 -9.90 3.90
C MET A 156 -7.85 -9.04 3.27
N LEU A 157 -7.96 -9.10 1.95
CA LEU A 157 -9.16 -8.70 1.22
C LEU A 157 -10.20 -9.82 1.36
N HIS A 158 -11.42 -9.46 1.72
CA HIS A 158 -12.50 -10.43 1.88
C HIS A 158 -13.20 -10.72 0.53
N PRO A 159 -13.73 -11.94 0.31
CA PRO A 159 -14.57 -12.23 -0.85
C PRO A 159 -15.71 -11.20 -0.98
N GLY A 160 -15.77 -10.49 -2.10
CA GLY A 160 -16.68 -9.36 -2.34
C GLY A 160 -16.05 -7.96 -2.17
N GLU A 161 -14.97 -7.80 -1.38
CA GLU A 161 -14.07 -6.64 -1.55
C GLU A 161 -13.27 -6.78 -2.87
N GLU A 162 -13.00 -8.02 -3.29
CA GLU A 162 -12.28 -8.36 -4.53
C GLU A 162 -12.99 -7.98 -5.86
N GLU A 163 -14.14 -7.29 -5.81
CA GLU A 163 -14.75 -6.61 -6.98
C GLU A 163 -14.36 -5.12 -7.05
N GLN A 164 -13.84 -4.56 -5.95
CA GLN A 164 -13.39 -3.17 -5.83
C GLN A 164 -11.88 -3.04 -6.09
N PHE A 165 -11.13 -4.15 -5.99
CA PHE A 165 -9.70 -4.24 -6.30
C PHE A 165 -9.50 -5.04 -7.58
N ALA A 166 -8.73 -4.49 -8.51
CA ALA A 166 -8.49 -5.06 -9.83
C ALA A 166 -7.48 -6.23 -9.80
N THR A 167 -7.00 -6.65 -10.97
CA THR A 167 -5.70 -7.32 -11.08
C THR A 167 -4.57 -6.30 -11.17
N ASP A 168 -3.33 -6.75 -11.02
CA ASP A 168 -2.16 -6.06 -11.53
C ASP A 168 -2.11 -6.09 -13.08
N ASP A 169 -1.06 -5.52 -13.66
CA ASP A 169 -0.81 -5.48 -15.11
C ASP A 169 -0.50 -6.86 -15.73
N GLN A 170 -0.23 -7.89 -14.92
CA GLN A 170 0.05 -9.26 -15.36
C GLN A 170 -1.19 -10.18 -15.28
N GLY A 171 -2.25 -9.74 -14.60
CA GLY A 171 -3.47 -10.51 -14.34
C GLY A 171 -3.51 -11.21 -12.98
N ASN A 172 -2.52 -11.00 -12.10
CA ASN A 172 -2.57 -11.47 -10.72
C ASN A 172 -3.60 -10.64 -9.93
N ARG A 173 -4.44 -11.32 -9.14
CA ARG A 173 -5.49 -10.65 -8.36
C ARG A 173 -4.97 -10.28 -6.96
N PHE A 174 -5.22 -9.04 -6.52
CA PHE A 174 -4.83 -8.58 -5.18
C PHE A 174 -5.54 -9.37 -4.07
N ARG A 175 -4.83 -9.65 -2.96
CA ARG A 175 -5.29 -10.49 -1.83
C ARG A 175 -5.06 -9.89 -0.46
N TYR A 176 -4.01 -9.11 -0.30
CA TYR A 176 -3.57 -8.63 1.01
C TYR A 176 -3.48 -7.11 1.03
N VAL A 177 -3.69 -6.52 2.21
CA VAL A 177 -3.47 -5.09 2.46
C VAL A 177 -2.59 -4.94 3.70
N LEU A 178 -1.49 -4.24 3.53
CA LEU A 178 -0.59 -3.83 4.60
C LEU A 178 -0.82 -2.34 4.88
N GLU A 179 -1.36 -2.04 6.05
CA GLU A 179 -1.47 -0.67 6.54
C GLU A 179 -0.20 -0.30 7.30
N LEU A 180 0.32 0.89 7.02
CA LEU A 180 1.55 1.44 7.58
C LEU A 180 1.22 2.47 8.67
N ASP A 181 2.14 2.68 9.62
CA ASP A 181 1.92 3.60 10.75
C ASP A 181 1.68 5.04 10.28
N ASN A 182 2.37 5.44 9.20
CA ASN A 182 2.22 6.74 8.56
C ASN A 182 0.85 6.97 7.90
N GLY A 183 -0.05 5.98 7.93
CA GLY A 183 -1.38 6.03 7.33
C GLY A 183 -1.42 5.68 5.83
N GLY A 184 -0.29 5.28 5.24
CA GLY A 184 -0.24 4.68 3.91
C GLY A 184 -0.74 3.24 3.90
N ARG A 185 -1.06 2.74 2.70
CA ARG A 185 -1.48 1.35 2.47
C ARG A 185 -0.85 0.78 1.21
N GLU A 186 -0.24 -0.38 1.36
CA GLU A 186 0.23 -1.22 0.28
C GLU A 186 -0.76 -2.37 0.05
N ILE A 187 -0.89 -2.84 -1.20
CA ILE A 187 -1.82 -3.90 -1.59
C ILE A 187 -1.02 -4.93 -2.40
N PHE A 188 -1.14 -6.21 -2.05
CA PHE A 188 -0.30 -7.27 -2.60
C PHE A 188 -1.12 -8.41 -3.20
N THR A 189 -0.63 -8.95 -4.31
CA THR A 189 -1.02 -10.23 -4.90
C THR A 189 -0.25 -11.39 -4.23
N TYR A 190 -0.51 -12.64 -4.63
CA TYR A 190 0.34 -13.77 -4.22
C TYR A 190 1.77 -13.66 -4.79
N LEU A 191 1.94 -13.07 -5.98
CA LEU A 191 3.26 -12.90 -6.58
C LEU A 191 4.09 -11.87 -5.80
N ASP A 192 3.50 -10.73 -5.44
CA ASP A 192 4.15 -9.72 -4.61
C ASP A 192 4.56 -10.30 -3.26
N ALA A 193 3.64 -11.03 -2.59
CA ALA A 193 3.94 -11.71 -1.32
C ALA A 193 5.14 -12.66 -1.41
N TYR A 194 5.23 -13.45 -2.49
CA TYR A 194 6.38 -14.31 -2.77
C TYR A 194 7.66 -13.51 -3.01
N GLN A 195 7.63 -12.44 -3.80
CA GLN A 195 8.81 -11.61 -4.07
C GLN A 195 9.29 -10.89 -2.81
N LEU A 196 8.38 -10.26 -2.06
CA LEU A 196 8.68 -9.52 -0.83
C LEU A 196 9.26 -10.44 0.27
N MET A 197 8.75 -11.66 0.40
CA MET A 197 9.29 -12.68 1.31
C MET A 197 10.72 -13.07 0.93
N ASN A 198 10.97 -13.41 -0.35
CA ASN A 198 12.31 -13.79 -0.82
C ASN A 198 13.33 -12.63 -0.82
N ASN A 199 12.86 -11.39 -0.96
CA ASN A 199 13.70 -10.19 -0.95
C ASN A 199 14.00 -9.66 0.47
N GLY A 200 13.47 -10.29 1.53
CA GLY A 200 13.66 -9.85 2.92
C GLY A 200 12.98 -8.51 3.23
N ALA A 201 11.83 -8.22 2.62
CA ALA A 201 11.15 -6.93 2.75
C ALA A 201 10.40 -6.73 4.08
N PHE A 202 10.42 -7.71 4.98
CA PHE A 202 9.74 -7.70 6.28
C PHE A 202 10.75 -7.92 7.40
N ILE A 203 10.79 -7.00 8.36
CA ILE A 203 11.78 -6.96 9.45
C ILE A 203 11.06 -7.18 10.79
N GLN A 204 11.46 -8.23 11.51
CA GLN A 204 10.92 -8.59 12.83
C GLN A 204 11.48 -7.72 13.96
N GLU A 205 12.80 -7.58 14.02
CA GLU A 205 13.52 -6.76 15.00
C GLU A 205 14.45 -5.79 14.24
N PRO A 206 14.06 -4.52 14.06
CA PRO A 206 14.93 -3.50 13.48
C PRO A 206 16.03 -3.09 14.46
N LEU A 207 17.14 -2.56 13.94
CA LEU A 207 18.26 -2.05 14.75
C LEU A 207 17.93 -0.68 15.35
N GLU A 208 18.57 -0.32 16.47
CA GLU A 208 18.33 0.98 17.13
C GLU A 208 18.71 2.20 16.25
N ASP A 209 19.59 2.01 15.27
CA ASP A 209 20.01 3.02 14.29
C ASP A 209 19.16 3.01 12.98
N ASP A 210 18.19 2.09 12.81
CA ASP A 210 17.40 1.99 11.58
C ASP A 210 16.39 3.13 11.44
N ILE A 211 16.36 3.78 10.27
CA ILE A 211 15.41 4.86 9.96
C ILE A 211 14.05 4.25 9.58
N ILE A 212 13.13 4.16 10.54
CA ILE A 212 11.76 3.69 10.35
C ILE A 212 10.80 4.88 10.24
N LEU A 213 10.07 4.96 9.12
CA LEU A 213 9.13 6.04 8.84
C LEU A 213 7.72 5.72 9.37
N SER A 214 7.52 5.88 10.68
CA SER A 214 6.22 5.61 11.34
C SER A 214 5.24 6.79 11.34
N GLN A 215 5.63 8.01 10.95
CA GLN A 215 4.70 9.16 10.83
C GLN A 215 5.07 10.01 9.60
N PRO A 216 4.09 10.57 8.87
CA PRO A 216 4.38 11.46 7.75
C PRO A 216 4.86 12.82 8.26
N PHE A 217 5.79 13.46 7.54
CA PHE A 217 6.26 14.81 7.83
C PHE A 217 5.18 15.83 7.46
N LEU A 218 4.75 16.67 8.41
CA LEU A 218 3.59 17.54 8.24
C LEU A 218 4.04 18.95 7.88
N VAL A 219 3.71 19.40 6.66
CA VAL A 219 4.10 20.74 6.21
C VAL A 219 3.39 21.81 7.04
N ARG A 220 4.17 22.61 7.77
CA ARG A 220 3.65 23.73 8.58
C ARG A 220 3.60 25.02 7.76
N GLU A 221 4.70 25.36 7.12
CA GLU A 221 4.87 26.62 6.39
C GLU A 221 5.86 26.50 5.22
N LEU A 222 5.80 27.51 4.34
CA LEU A 222 6.75 27.71 3.26
C LEU A 222 7.42 29.07 3.49
N VAL A 223 8.74 29.10 3.42
CA VAL A 223 9.55 30.33 3.54
C VAL A 223 10.33 30.54 2.24
N ALA A 224 10.21 31.75 1.67
CA ALA A 224 10.97 32.13 0.48
C ALA A 224 12.34 32.63 0.93
N LEU A 225 13.40 31.91 0.57
CA LEU A 225 14.76 32.33 0.84
C LEU A 225 15.17 33.39 -0.21
N PRO A 226 15.59 34.59 0.23
CA PRO A 226 15.91 35.69 -0.67
C PRO A 226 17.18 35.40 -1.47
N ARG A 227 17.31 36.07 -2.62
CA ARG A 227 18.40 35.87 -3.56
C ARG A 227 19.78 36.23 -2.96
N GLN A 228 20.70 35.27 -3.01
CA GLN A 228 22.10 35.33 -2.60
C GLN A 228 23.01 35.16 -3.84
N VAL A 229 24.28 35.55 -3.75
CA VAL A 229 25.27 35.25 -4.80
C VAL A 229 25.90 33.89 -4.51
N GLU A 230 25.94 33.01 -5.50
CA GLU A 230 26.65 31.72 -5.42
C GLU A 230 28.02 31.80 -6.10
N ASP A 231 28.09 32.44 -7.28
CA ASP A 231 29.32 32.63 -8.07
C ASP A 231 29.36 34.05 -8.66
N GLU A 232 30.20 34.92 -8.08
CA GLU A 232 30.43 36.29 -8.53
C GLU A 232 31.04 36.37 -9.95
N LEU A 233 31.85 35.38 -10.35
CA LEU A 233 32.53 35.36 -11.64
C LEU A 233 31.60 34.96 -12.79
N ARG A 234 30.55 34.19 -12.48
CA ARG A 234 29.52 33.76 -13.45
C ARG A 234 28.20 34.52 -13.33
N ASN A 235 28.08 35.42 -12.35
CA ASN A 235 26.83 36.13 -12.03
C ASN A 235 25.67 35.15 -11.77
N ILE A 236 25.96 34.01 -11.11
CA ILE A 236 24.95 33.01 -10.73
C ILE A 236 24.43 33.34 -9.34
N TRP A 237 23.11 33.50 -9.26
CA TRP A 237 22.42 33.85 -8.03
C TRP A 237 21.59 32.67 -7.54
N ARG A 238 21.74 32.29 -6.28
CA ARG A 238 20.95 31.26 -5.62
C ARG A 238 19.77 31.90 -4.87
N PHE A 239 18.59 31.33 -5.01
CA PHE A 239 17.42 31.63 -4.18
C PHE A 239 16.76 30.30 -3.81
N GLY A 240 15.80 30.29 -2.89
CA GLY A 240 15.26 29.01 -2.44
C GLY A 240 13.84 29.04 -1.91
N VAL A 241 13.28 27.85 -1.78
CA VAL A 241 12.04 27.59 -1.05
C VAL A 241 12.39 26.65 0.09
N GLU A 242 12.34 27.16 1.32
CA GLU A 242 12.40 26.33 2.51
C GLU A 242 11.00 25.83 2.86
N ILE A 243 10.89 24.53 3.06
CA ILE A 243 9.67 23.83 3.46
C ILE A 243 9.88 23.39 4.90
N ILE A 244 9.12 23.95 5.82
CA ILE A 244 9.29 23.71 7.26
C ILE A 244 8.22 22.72 7.73
N PHE A 245 8.68 21.65 8.37
CA PHE A 245 7.87 20.54 8.83
C PHE A 245 7.70 20.57 10.34
N ASP A 246 6.90 19.64 10.88
CA ASP A 246 6.57 19.57 12.29
C ASP A 246 7.55 18.80 13.17
N GLN A 247 8.35 17.93 12.55
CA GLN A 247 9.37 17.07 13.16
C GLN A 247 10.66 17.05 12.30
N ASN A 248 11.76 16.53 12.88
CA ASN A 248 13.01 16.36 12.14
C ASN A 248 12.86 15.34 11.00
N ILE A 249 13.56 15.61 9.89
CA ILE A 249 13.36 14.89 8.63
C ILE A 249 14.46 13.83 8.48
N ALA A 250 14.08 12.57 8.65
CA ALA A 250 14.97 11.43 8.44
C ALA A 250 14.97 10.96 6.98
N LEU A 251 15.22 11.89 6.04
CA LEU A 251 15.37 11.63 4.61
C LEU A 251 16.72 12.13 4.14
N THR A 252 17.38 11.38 3.26
CA THR A 252 18.58 11.83 2.55
C THR A 252 18.17 12.60 1.28
N PRO A 253 18.99 13.56 0.79
CA PRO A 253 18.66 14.35 -0.41
C PRO A 253 18.40 13.51 -1.67
N ASP A 254 19.00 12.33 -1.78
CA ASP A 254 18.82 11.41 -2.92
C ASP A 254 17.49 10.64 -2.90
N LEU A 255 16.66 10.81 -1.85
CA LEU A 255 15.25 10.39 -1.77
C LEU A 255 14.27 11.54 -2.09
N ILE A 256 14.77 12.69 -2.55
CA ILE A 256 13.98 13.89 -2.88
C ILE A 256 14.21 14.28 -4.36
N PRO A 257 13.75 13.46 -5.32
CA PRO A 257 13.95 13.71 -6.74
C PRO A 257 13.07 14.87 -7.25
N TYR A 258 13.42 15.41 -8.42
CA TYR A 258 12.61 16.40 -9.13
C TYR A 258 12.31 15.94 -10.56
N GLN A 259 11.18 16.41 -11.10
CA GLN A 259 10.83 16.27 -12.51
C GLN A 259 10.34 17.58 -13.12
N ILE A 260 10.35 17.67 -14.46
CA ILE A 260 9.81 18.79 -15.22
C ILE A 260 8.71 18.26 -16.12
N VAL A 261 7.49 18.77 -15.94
CA VAL A 261 6.29 18.31 -16.65
C VAL A 261 5.77 19.41 -17.56
N GLU A 262 5.61 19.09 -18.85
CA GLU A 262 4.93 19.94 -19.83
C GLU A 262 3.42 19.67 -19.80
N GLN A 263 2.61 20.71 -19.57
CA GLN A 263 1.15 20.63 -19.59
C GLN A 263 0.58 21.52 -20.71
N ASN A 264 -0.06 20.89 -21.70
CA ASN A 264 -0.78 21.58 -22.78
C ASN A 264 -2.12 22.12 -22.25
N LEU A 265 -2.08 23.24 -21.54
CA LEU A 265 -3.26 23.85 -20.94
C LEU A 265 -3.95 24.81 -21.92
N ARG A 266 -5.27 24.95 -21.78
CA ARG A 266 -6.03 25.97 -22.50
C ARG A 266 -5.93 27.28 -21.74
N ASP A 267 -5.38 28.29 -22.38
CA ASP A 267 -5.38 29.67 -21.89
C ASP A 267 -6.84 30.15 -21.69
N PRO A 268 -7.23 30.56 -20.46
CA PRO A 268 -8.60 30.96 -20.18
C PRO A 268 -8.98 32.32 -20.78
N GLU A 269 -8.01 33.18 -21.11
CA GLU A 269 -8.25 34.51 -21.68
C GLU A 269 -8.27 34.47 -23.21
N THR A 270 -7.30 33.79 -23.83
CA THR A 270 -7.21 33.71 -25.32
C THR A 270 -7.95 32.52 -25.91
N GLY A 271 -8.30 31.51 -25.10
CA GLY A 271 -8.95 30.28 -25.55
C GLY A 271 -8.07 29.36 -26.40
N LEU A 272 -6.81 29.71 -26.63
CA LEU A 272 -5.81 28.91 -27.33
C LEU A 272 -5.17 27.86 -26.40
N ARG A 273 -4.55 26.83 -26.96
CA ARG A 273 -3.71 25.89 -26.18
C ARG A 273 -2.28 26.41 -26.13
N LYS A 274 -1.71 26.49 -24.93
CA LYS A 274 -0.34 26.94 -24.68
C LYS A 274 0.34 25.97 -23.71
N ASN A 275 1.54 25.54 -24.06
CA ASN A 275 2.31 24.65 -23.20
C ASN A 275 2.85 25.45 -22.00
N GLN A 276 2.61 24.93 -20.81
CA GLN A 276 3.14 25.45 -19.55
C GLN A 276 4.03 24.39 -18.93
N PHE A 277 5.19 24.80 -18.41
CA PHE A 277 6.15 23.90 -17.81
C PHE A 277 6.10 24.06 -16.29
N PHE A 278 6.08 22.94 -15.57
CA PHE A 278 6.11 22.92 -14.12
C PHE A 278 7.29 22.07 -13.67
N ILE A 279 8.09 22.60 -12.74
CA ILE A 279 8.97 21.78 -11.94
C ILE A 279 8.20 21.24 -10.74
N GLN A 280 8.45 19.98 -10.41
CA GLN A 280 7.89 19.30 -9.24
C GLN A 280 9.04 18.63 -8.49
N VAL A 281 9.32 19.08 -7.27
CA VAL A 281 10.24 18.40 -6.35
C VAL A 281 9.39 17.51 -5.44
N MET A 282 9.65 16.21 -5.47
CA MET A 282 8.83 15.19 -4.80
C MET A 282 9.41 14.89 -3.42
N ILE A 283 8.56 14.95 -2.38
CA ILE A 283 8.94 14.63 -1.01
C ILE A 283 8.09 13.44 -0.54
N PRO A 284 8.71 12.27 -0.28
CA PRO A 284 8.02 11.08 0.19
C PRO A 284 7.75 11.14 1.71
N ASN A 285 6.81 10.30 2.18
CA ASN A 285 6.39 10.24 3.58
C ASN A 285 5.96 11.62 4.14
N ALA A 286 5.18 12.40 3.41
CA ALA A 286 4.81 13.75 3.79
C ALA A 286 3.35 14.09 3.48
N GLU A 287 2.77 15.02 4.25
CA GLU A 287 1.34 15.34 4.23
C GLU A 287 1.07 16.85 4.37
N LYS A 288 0.06 17.35 3.65
CA LYS A 288 -0.43 18.74 3.73
C LYS A 288 -1.83 18.79 4.37
N ILE A 289 -1.87 18.93 5.70
CA ILE A 289 -3.13 18.93 6.49
C ILE A 289 -3.92 20.24 6.37
N ARG A 290 -3.27 21.36 6.00
CA ARG A 290 -3.84 22.71 6.01
C ARG A 290 -3.55 23.45 4.70
N GLU A 291 -4.28 24.53 4.43
CA GLU A 291 -3.91 25.49 3.38
C GLU A 291 -2.61 26.24 3.77
N VAL A 292 -1.47 25.59 3.53
CA VAL A 292 -0.15 26.23 3.58
C VAL A 292 -0.07 27.28 2.46
N PRO A 293 0.16 28.57 2.77
CA PRO A 293 0.13 29.63 1.78
C PRO A 293 1.36 29.59 0.87
N GLY A 294 1.17 29.18 -0.39
CA GLY A 294 2.20 29.22 -1.42
C GLY A 294 2.54 30.64 -1.90
N PHE A 295 3.72 30.80 -2.50
CA PHE A 295 4.11 32.05 -3.12
C PHE A 295 3.41 32.21 -4.46
N ARG A 296 2.84 33.39 -4.66
CA ARG A 296 2.27 33.78 -5.95
C ARG A 296 3.32 33.65 -7.05
N THR A 297 4.56 34.02 -6.73
CA THR A 297 5.73 34.14 -7.62
C THR A 297 7.00 34.40 -6.78
N LEU A 298 8.16 33.94 -7.25
CA LEU A 298 9.47 34.09 -6.62
C LEU A 298 10.58 33.96 -7.69
N GLU A 299 11.34 35.03 -7.95
CA GLU A 299 12.25 35.12 -9.11
C GLU A 299 11.53 34.74 -10.42
N TYR A 300 11.98 33.72 -11.16
CA TYR A 300 11.28 33.21 -12.35
C TYR A 300 10.23 32.13 -12.05
N LEU A 301 10.11 31.67 -10.81
CA LEU A 301 9.09 30.69 -10.40
C LEU A 301 7.73 31.38 -10.26
N GLN A 302 6.70 30.82 -10.88
CA GLN A 302 5.31 31.29 -10.74
C GLN A 302 4.47 30.20 -10.07
N HIS A 303 3.44 30.58 -9.32
CA HIS A 303 2.52 29.64 -8.65
C HIS A 303 3.27 28.55 -7.85
N VAL A 304 4.11 28.97 -6.89
CA VAL A 304 4.88 28.07 -6.03
C VAL A 304 3.98 27.57 -4.90
N GLU A 305 3.65 26.28 -4.91
CA GLU A 305 2.75 25.68 -3.94
C GLU A 305 3.17 24.25 -3.60
N VAL A 306 2.88 23.81 -2.36
CA VAL A 306 2.89 22.38 -2.04
C VAL A 306 1.54 21.80 -2.41
N VAL A 307 1.56 20.71 -3.17
CA VAL A 307 0.38 19.95 -3.62
C VAL A 307 0.55 18.51 -3.13
N THR A 308 -0.53 17.87 -2.67
CA THR A 308 -0.54 16.43 -2.42
C THR A 308 -0.45 15.69 -3.74
N ASP A 309 0.30 14.58 -3.78
CA ASP A 309 0.15 13.64 -4.88
C ASP A 309 -1.28 13.04 -4.86
N VAL A 310 -1.80 12.74 -6.04
CA VAL A 310 -3.12 12.15 -6.27
C VAL A 310 -2.99 10.67 -6.64
N GLU A 311 -1.84 10.27 -7.20
CA GLU A 311 -1.55 8.91 -7.64
C GLU A 311 -0.92 8.09 -6.49
N HIS A 312 -0.13 8.73 -5.62
CA HIS A 312 0.61 8.07 -4.53
C HIS A 312 0.23 8.59 -3.14
N GLN A 313 0.08 7.68 -2.19
CA GLN A 313 -0.26 7.99 -0.80
C GLN A 313 0.95 8.58 -0.04
N GLN A 314 0.69 9.48 0.92
CA GLN A 314 1.72 10.10 1.78
C GLN A 314 2.91 10.69 1.01
N ARG A 315 2.64 11.31 -0.14
CA ARG A 315 3.60 11.99 -1.01
C ARG A 315 3.11 13.40 -1.32
N ILE A 316 4.02 14.37 -1.36
CA ILE A 316 3.74 15.74 -1.81
C ILE A 316 4.73 16.17 -2.89
N PHE A 317 4.32 17.15 -3.69
CA PHE A 317 5.19 17.90 -4.57
C PHE A 317 5.27 19.36 -4.13
N LEU A 318 6.48 19.91 -4.02
CA LEU A 318 6.67 21.34 -4.23
C LEU A 318 6.57 21.59 -5.74
N LYS A 319 5.44 22.15 -6.17
CA LYS A 319 5.17 22.49 -7.57
C LYS A 319 5.45 23.97 -7.80
N ALA A 320 6.14 24.29 -8.89
CA ALA A 320 6.30 25.66 -9.38
C ALA A 320 6.24 25.68 -10.91
N GLN A 321 5.55 26.66 -11.47
CA GLN A 321 5.55 26.95 -12.90
C GLN A 321 6.86 27.64 -13.28
N ILE A 322 7.47 27.23 -14.39
CA ILE A 322 8.76 27.75 -14.88
C ILE A 322 8.67 28.20 -16.34
N ASN A 323 9.54 29.12 -16.74
CA ASN A 323 9.86 29.35 -18.15
C ASN A 323 11.10 28.51 -18.52
N PRO A 324 11.02 27.52 -19.44
CA PRO A 324 12.16 26.72 -19.84
C PRO A 324 13.25 27.52 -20.58
N GLN A 325 12.97 28.78 -20.97
CA GLN A 325 13.97 29.70 -21.54
C GLN A 325 14.81 30.43 -20.47
N ILE A 326 14.52 30.24 -19.18
CA ILE A 326 15.19 30.89 -18.04
C ILE A 326 15.74 29.84 -17.05
N PHE A 327 15.14 28.64 -17.04
CA PHE A 327 15.60 27.51 -16.23
C PHE A 327 16.82 26.83 -16.88
N GLU A 328 18.02 27.30 -16.53
CA GLU A 328 19.29 26.77 -17.07
C GLU A 328 19.94 25.67 -16.20
N LEU A 329 19.64 25.63 -14.89
CA LEU A 329 20.26 24.74 -13.92
C LEU A 329 19.19 23.95 -13.12
N PRO A 330 19.46 22.67 -12.78
CA PRO A 330 18.56 21.87 -11.95
C PRO A 330 18.48 22.42 -10.52
N PRO A 331 17.37 22.20 -9.79
CA PRO A 331 17.30 22.54 -8.38
C PRO A 331 18.26 21.67 -7.58
N PHE A 332 18.78 22.22 -6.49
CA PHE A 332 19.59 21.50 -5.51
C PHE A 332 18.83 21.38 -4.20
N VAL A 333 18.73 20.17 -3.64
CA VAL A 333 17.99 19.90 -2.41
C VAL A 333 18.96 19.74 -1.25
N GLU A 334 18.80 20.58 -0.24
CA GLU A 334 19.48 20.48 1.05
C GLU A 334 18.47 20.03 2.11
N VAL A 335 18.78 18.96 2.84
CA VAL A 335 18.00 18.57 4.03
C VAL A 335 18.71 19.16 5.25
N THR A 336 18.07 20.13 5.88
CA THR A 336 18.61 20.77 7.09
C THR A 336 18.43 19.85 8.29
N SER A 337 19.38 19.83 9.23
CA SER A 337 19.25 19.13 10.52
C SER A 337 18.05 19.59 11.38
N ASN A 338 17.42 20.69 11.01
CA ASN A 338 16.41 21.42 11.76
C ASN A 338 15.08 21.40 10.99
N ASN A 339 14.37 20.26 11.01
CA ASN A 339 12.99 20.10 10.53
C ASN A 339 12.60 20.78 9.18
N SER A 340 13.54 20.98 8.26
CA SER A 340 13.29 21.67 6.99
C SER A 340 14.02 21.07 5.79
N ILE A 341 13.38 21.16 4.62
CA ILE A 341 13.98 20.89 3.31
C ILE A 341 14.13 22.24 2.60
N VAL A 342 15.34 22.59 2.21
CA VAL A 342 15.62 23.76 1.37
C VAL A 342 15.78 23.29 -0.07
N VAL A 343 14.87 23.73 -0.94
CA VAL A 343 14.99 23.56 -2.39
C VAL A 343 15.62 24.83 -2.95
N ASN A 344 16.89 24.76 -3.29
CA ASN A 344 17.66 25.84 -3.93
C ASN A 344 17.45 25.83 -5.44
N PHE A 345 17.33 27.02 -6.00
CA PHE A 345 17.15 27.31 -7.42
C PHE A 345 18.14 28.42 -7.84
N PHE A 346 18.47 28.50 -9.13
CA PHE A 346 19.46 29.45 -9.64
C PHE A 346 18.85 30.39 -10.68
N SER A 347 18.85 31.70 -10.41
CA SER A 347 18.26 32.72 -11.30
C SER A 347 19.30 33.60 -11.97
N VAL A 348 18.90 34.11 -13.15
CA VAL A 348 19.58 35.20 -13.87
C VAL A 348 18.67 36.44 -13.96
N THR A 349 17.34 36.31 -13.81
CA THR A 349 16.37 37.42 -13.64
C THR A 349 15.03 36.99 -12.98
N ASP A 350 14.24 37.96 -12.51
CA ASP A 350 13.02 37.87 -11.67
C ASP A 350 11.78 38.52 -12.34
N GLN A 351 10.56 37.94 -12.17
CA GLN A 351 9.29 38.72 -12.11
C GLN A 351 8.00 37.97 -11.67
N SER A 352 7.01 38.74 -11.20
CA SER A 352 6.03 38.32 -10.17
C SER A 352 4.57 38.85 -10.39
N VAL A 353 3.47 38.03 -10.25
CA VAL A 353 1.99 38.33 -10.09
C VAL A 353 1.03 37.10 -10.42
N THR A 354 -0.28 36.92 -10.05
CA THR A 354 -0.99 36.74 -8.73
C THR A 354 -2.41 36.00 -8.71
N ARG A 355 -2.53 34.69 -8.35
CA ARG A 355 -3.62 33.97 -7.55
C ARG A 355 -5.17 34.21 -7.72
N ARG A 356 -6.01 33.13 -7.86
CA ARG A 356 -7.29 32.89 -7.06
C ARG A 356 -8.09 31.56 -7.26
N GLN A 357 -8.46 30.91 -6.12
CA GLN A 357 -9.72 30.19 -5.68
C GLN A 357 -10.61 29.34 -6.66
N GLN A 358 -11.44 28.34 -6.27
CA GLN A 358 -11.61 27.34 -5.16
C GLN A 358 -13.02 26.66 -5.33
N PHE A 359 -13.25 25.33 -5.17
CA PHE A 359 -14.60 24.71 -4.94
C PHE A 359 -14.53 23.20 -4.51
N LEU A 360 -15.68 22.53 -4.26
CA LEU A 360 -15.87 21.43 -3.27
C LEU A 360 -16.21 20.01 -3.80
N GLU A 361 -16.12 19.02 -2.89
CA GLU A 361 -16.31 17.55 -3.05
C GLU A 361 -17.77 17.06 -3.25
N SER A 362 -17.92 15.74 -3.51
CA SER A 362 -19.17 14.96 -3.42
C SER A 362 -18.98 13.63 -2.68
N ARG A 363 -20.06 13.03 -2.12
CA ARG A 363 -20.06 11.71 -1.45
C ARG A 363 -21.40 10.98 -1.58
N ILE A 364 -21.38 9.64 -1.67
CA ILE A 364 -22.54 8.72 -1.52
C ILE A 364 -22.06 7.45 -0.78
N PRO A 365 -22.84 6.83 0.14
CA PRO A 365 -22.43 5.66 0.94
C PRO A 365 -22.93 4.31 0.39
N ILE A 366 -22.39 3.20 0.93
CA ILE A 366 -22.78 1.79 0.64
C ILE A 366 -23.16 1.08 1.95
N ALA A 367 -24.02 0.05 1.89
CA ALA A 367 -24.48 -0.77 3.02
C ALA A 367 -23.78 -2.15 3.09
N GLY A 368 -23.74 -2.77 4.28
CA GLY A 368 -23.11 -4.08 4.52
C GLY A 368 -24.08 -5.24 4.74
N LEU A 369 -23.59 -6.40 5.23
CA LEU A 369 -24.41 -7.59 5.54
C LEU A 369 -23.81 -8.46 6.68
N GLN A 370 -24.46 -9.60 6.99
CA GLN A 370 -24.27 -10.42 8.20
C GLN A 370 -23.65 -11.81 7.94
N SER A 371 -23.18 -12.48 8.99
CA SER A 371 -22.48 -13.78 8.98
C SER A 371 -23.36 -14.98 9.43
N ALA A 372 -22.96 -16.20 9.05
CA ALA A 372 -23.56 -17.48 9.49
C ALA A 372 -22.56 -18.35 10.28
N PHE A 373 -23.05 -19.40 10.95
CA PHE A 373 -22.25 -20.31 11.79
C PHE A 373 -22.39 -21.78 11.38
N PHE A 374 -21.30 -22.54 11.52
CA PHE A 374 -21.26 -24.00 11.58
C PHE A 374 -20.30 -24.45 12.71
N SER A 375 -20.24 -25.75 13.02
CA SER A 375 -19.49 -26.33 14.13
C SER A 375 -19.22 -27.82 13.86
N TYR A 376 -17.99 -28.29 14.00
CA TYR A 376 -17.60 -29.70 14.30
C TYR A 376 -16.08 -29.76 14.66
N PRO A 377 -15.45 -30.91 15.05
CA PRO A 377 -14.70 -30.93 16.32
C PRO A 377 -13.19 -31.29 16.26
N GLN A 378 -12.60 -31.27 17.47
CA GLN A 378 -11.20 -31.53 17.90
C GLN A 378 -10.31 -30.29 17.88
N GLU A 379 -10.19 -29.69 19.07
CA GLU A 379 -9.43 -28.46 19.36
C GLU A 379 -8.01 -28.51 18.78
N THR A 380 -7.82 -27.79 17.68
CA THR A 380 -6.49 -27.36 17.22
C THR A 380 -6.00 -26.22 18.11
N GLU A 381 -4.70 -25.92 18.12
CA GLU A 381 -4.19 -24.74 18.84
C GLU A 381 -4.82 -23.43 18.30
N PHE A 382 -5.14 -23.36 16.99
CA PHE A 382 -5.97 -22.29 16.43
C PHE A 382 -7.33 -22.20 17.15
N GLU A 383 -8.10 -23.29 17.17
CA GLU A 383 -9.43 -23.31 17.80
C GLU A 383 -9.37 -22.93 19.27
N ARG A 384 -8.34 -23.40 19.99
CA ARG A 384 -8.12 -23.09 21.40
C ARG A 384 -7.94 -21.59 21.65
N TYR A 385 -7.02 -20.92 20.95
CA TYR A 385 -6.81 -19.47 21.09
C TYR A 385 -8.01 -18.66 20.60
N TYR A 386 -8.65 -19.09 19.50
CA TYR A 386 -9.80 -18.41 18.90
C TYR A 386 -11.07 -18.55 19.78
N LEU A 387 -11.35 -19.72 20.34
CA LEU A 387 -12.47 -19.93 21.28
C LEU A 387 -12.25 -19.17 22.59
N GLN A 388 -11.01 -19.13 23.10
CA GLN A 388 -10.63 -18.27 24.23
C GLN A 388 -10.94 -16.80 23.96
N ALA A 389 -10.55 -16.28 22.78
CA ALA A 389 -10.89 -14.91 22.39
C ALA A 389 -12.40 -14.68 22.29
N VAL A 390 -13.14 -15.60 21.67
CA VAL A 390 -14.60 -15.50 21.53
C VAL A 390 -15.31 -15.54 22.88
N GLU A 391 -14.84 -16.32 23.85
CA GLU A 391 -15.34 -16.28 25.23
C GLU A 391 -14.99 -14.98 25.94
N GLN A 392 -13.77 -14.48 25.81
CA GLN A 392 -13.36 -13.17 26.35
C GLN A 392 -14.24 -12.05 25.79
N ILE A 393 -14.46 -11.99 24.47
CA ILE A 393 -15.39 -11.04 23.83
C ILE A 393 -16.81 -11.16 24.40
N ARG A 394 -17.36 -12.38 24.51
CA ARG A 394 -18.71 -12.63 25.05
C ARG A 394 -18.83 -12.25 26.53
N SER A 395 -17.77 -12.41 27.31
CA SER A 395 -17.75 -12.01 28.73
C SER A 395 -17.62 -10.49 28.87
N ALA A 396 -16.72 -9.85 28.12
CA ALA A 396 -16.58 -8.39 28.05
C ALA A 396 -17.90 -7.72 27.64
N GLN A 397 -18.62 -8.27 26.65
CA GLN A 397 -19.95 -7.77 26.27
C GLN A 397 -20.94 -7.74 27.45
N ARG A 398 -20.90 -8.74 28.35
CA ARG A 398 -21.76 -8.86 29.54
C ARG A 398 -21.27 -8.04 30.76
N GLN A 399 -20.00 -7.65 30.80
CA GLN A 399 -19.45 -6.85 31.91
C GLN A 399 -20.01 -5.42 31.92
N SER A 400 -20.39 -4.96 33.12
CA SER A 400 -20.87 -3.60 33.41
C SER A 400 -19.75 -2.63 33.78
N ASN A 401 -18.63 -3.12 34.33
CA ASN A 401 -17.45 -2.30 34.61
C ASN A 401 -16.65 -2.06 33.32
N LEU A 402 -16.59 -0.80 32.88
CA LEU A 402 -15.90 -0.40 31.65
C LEU A 402 -14.39 -0.69 31.67
N HIS A 403 -13.75 -0.65 32.84
CA HIS A 403 -12.32 -0.91 32.98
C HIS A 403 -11.98 -2.39 32.73
N LEU A 404 -12.60 -3.31 33.47
CA LEU A 404 -12.47 -4.77 33.24
C LEU A 404 -12.86 -5.16 31.81
N LYS A 405 -13.84 -4.47 31.23
CA LYS A 405 -14.30 -4.68 29.84
C LYS A 405 -13.23 -4.32 28.81
N ILE A 406 -12.46 -3.26 29.06
CA ILE A 406 -11.31 -2.89 28.23
C ILE A 406 -10.20 -3.94 28.36
N GLU A 407 -9.81 -4.32 29.58
CA GLU A 407 -8.79 -5.36 29.81
C GLU A 407 -9.16 -6.68 29.13
N THR A 408 -10.42 -7.11 29.27
CA THR A 408 -10.93 -8.34 28.67
C THR A 408 -10.93 -8.27 27.13
N TYR A 409 -11.17 -7.10 26.52
CA TYR A 409 -11.02 -6.92 25.07
C TYR A 409 -9.56 -6.84 24.60
N LEU A 410 -8.64 -6.31 25.42
CA LEU A 410 -7.21 -6.32 25.11
C LEU A 410 -6.65 -7.75 25.11
N ASN A 411 -7.00 -8.55 26.13
CA ASN A 411 -6.63 -9.97 26.19
C ASN A 411 -7.24 -10.79 25.02
N ALA A 412 -8.41 -10.37 24.51
CA ALA A 412 -9.02 -10.97 23.33
C ALA A 412 -8.29 -10.61 22.03
N LEU A 413 -7.70 -9.41 21.92
CA LEU A 413 -6.84 -9.05 20.79
C LEU A 413 -5.57 -9.91 20.76
N ASP A 414 -4.95 -10.16 21.91
CA ASP A 414 -3.78 -11.04 22.03
C ASP A 414 -4.14 -12.48 21.64
N SER A 415 -5.26 -12.99 22.16
CA SER A 415 -5.76 -14.33 21.86
C SER A 415 -6.13 -14.49 20.37
N LEU A 416 -6.56 -13.41 19.68
CA LEU A 416 -6.79 -13.41 18.23
C LEU A 416 -5.50 -13.29 17.41
N HIS A 417 -4.46 -12.65 17.95
CA HIS A 417 -3.13 -12.61 17.33
C HIS A 417 -2.49 -14.00 17.36
N GLU A 418 -2.47 -14.66 18.53
CA GLU A 418 -2.00 -16.04 18.65
C GLU A 418 -2.79 -17.00 17.76
N ALA A 419 -4.12 -16.89 17.71
CA ALA A 419 -4.93 -17.65 16.75
C ALA A 419 -4.46 -17.42 15.31
N ALA A 420 -4.24 -16.17 14.88
CA ALA A 420 -3.76 -15.87 13.52
C ALA A 420 -2.35 -16.44 13.23
N LEU A 421 -1.48 -16.61 14.22
CA LEU A 421 -0.17 -17.26 14.07
C LEU A 421 -0.25 -18.80 14.00
N GLN A 422 -1.18 -19.40 14.74
CA GLN A 422 -1.39 -20.87 14.77
C GLN A 422 -2.30 -21.40 13.65
N ALA A 423 -2.94 -20.51 12.86
CA ALA A 423 -3.76 -20.87 11.71
C ALA A 423 -3.00 -21.71 10.67
N GLN A 424 -3.72 -22.61 10.00
CA GLN A 424 -3.19 -23.55 9.02
C GLN A 424 -3.79 -23.36 7.61
N ASN A 425 -4.86 -22.58 7.48
CA ASN A 425 -5.50 -22.24 6.20
C ASN A 425 -6.05 -20.81 6.17
N ASP A 426 -6.34 -20.32 4.98
CA ASP A 426 -6.81 -18.94 4.74
C ASP A 426 -8.13 -18.60 5.44
N GLN A 427 -9.00 -19.58 5.72
CA GLN A 427 -10.31 -19.33 6.34
C GLN A 427 -10.16 -19.02 7.84
N GLU A 428 -9.36 -19.82 8.55
CA GLU A 428 -9.01 -19.64 9.97
C GLU A 428 -8.40 -18.25 10.22
N ILE A 429 -7.36 -17.90 9.48
CA ILE A 429 -6.69 -16.61 9.63
C ILE A 429 -7.59 -15.43 9.20
N ALA A 430 -8.34 -15.52 8.10
CA ALA A 430 -9.27 -14.46 7.71
C ALA A 430 -10.37 -14.25 8.78
N GLN A 431 -10.82 -15.32 9.45
CA GLN A 431 -11.79 -15.25 10.53
C GLN A 431 -11.22 -14.59 11.79
N ALA A 432 -9.99 -14.94 12.20
CA ALA A 432 -9.31 -14.32 13.34
C ALA A 432 -9.00 -12.83 13.09
N LEU A 433 -8.45 -12.49 11.91
CA LEU A 433 -8.14 -11.12 11.52
C LEU A 433 -9.40 -10.24 11.45
N LEU A 434 -10.52 -10.76 10.91
CA LEU A 434 -11.80 -10.02 10.83
C LEU A 434 -12.35 -9.66 12.23
N GLN A 435 -12.27 -10.58 13.19
CA GLN A 435 -12.72 -10.28 14.57
C GLN A 435 -11.77 -9.31 15.27
N ARG A 436 -10.45 -9.47 15.10
CA ARG A 436 -9.43 -8.56 15.62
C ARG A 436 -9.69 -7.15 15.10
N ASP A 437 -9.87 -7.01 13.80
CA ASP A 437 -10.13 -5.74 13.11
C ASP A 437 -11.43 -5.05 13.59
N THR A 438 -12.45 -5.84 13.93
CA THR A 438 -13.70 -5.33 14.52
C THR A 438 -13.48 -4.75 15.93
N LEU A 439 -12.63 -5.38 16.75
CA LEU A 439 -12.23 -4.85 18.06
C LEU A 439 -11.33 -3.62 17.92
N LEU A 440 -10.27 -3.66 17.10
CA LEU A 440 -9.34 -2.55 16.88
C LEU A 440 -10.05 -1.27 16.41
N LYS A 441 -11.15 -1.41 15.65
CA LYS A 441 -11.99 -0.30 15.20
C LYS A 441 -12.82 0.37 16.30
N THR A 442 -13.15 -0.35 17.38
CA THR A 442 -14.14 0.08 18.39
C THR A 442 -13.56 0.32 19.78
N LEU A 443 -12.48 -0.37 20.13
CA LEU A 443 -11.80 -0.28 21.42
C LEU A 443 -11.15 1.09 21.73
N PRO A 444 -10.59 1.85 20.76
CA PRO A 444 -9.99 3.17 21.04
C PRO A 444 -11.00 4.18 21.62
N ASP A 445 -12.21 4.27 21.06
CA ASP A 445 -13.25 5.17 21.57
C ASP A 445 -13.75 4.75 22.97
N LEU A 446 -13.79 3.45 23.25
CA LEU A 446 -14.12 2.91 24.57
C LEU A 446 -13.06 3.29 25.60
N ILE A 447 -11.77 3.20 25.25
CA ILE A 447 -10.64 3.60 26.10
C ILE A 447 -10.63 5.11 26.33
N ILE A 448 -10.78 5.93 25.29
CA ILE A 448 -10.88 7.40 25.37
C ILE A 448 -12.03 7.79 26.31
N SER A 449 -13.23 7.22 26.12
CA SER A 449 -14.42 7.53 26.90
C SER A 449 -14.30 7.10 28.36
N ASN A 450 -13.81 5.89 28.64
CA ASN A 450 -13.56 5.43 30.01
C ASN A 450 -12.52 6.29 30.72
N THR A 451 -11.46 6.70 30.02
CA THR A 451 -10.39 7.52 30.59
C THR A 451 -10.87 8.94 30.90
N GLN A 452 -11.58 9.59 29.96
CA GLN A 452 -12.24 10.88 30.20
C GLN A 452 -13.18 10.82 31.39
N ARG A 453 -14.02 9.78 31.47
CA ARG A 453 -14.93 9.56 32.60
C ARG A 453 -14.17 9.39 33.92
N LYS A 454 -13.08 8.61 33.95
CA LYS A 454 -12.30 8.38 35.18
C LYS A 454 -11.58 9.63 35.66
N ILE A 455 -11.03 10.44 34.75
CA ILE A 455 -10.48 11.76 35.08
C ILE A 455 -11.58 12.63 35.73
N LEU A 456 -12.76 12.73 35.11
CA LEU A 456 -13.88 13.51 35.66
C LEU A 456 -14.37 13.00 37.03
N GLU A 457 -14.47 11.69 37.24
CA GLU A 457 -14.80 11.08 38.54
C GLU A 457 -13.73 11.43 39.60
N SER A 458 -12.44 11.38 39.25
CA SER A 458 -11.33 11.73 40.15
C SER A 458 -11.25 13.22 40.49
N THR A 459 -11.78 14.11 39.65
CA THR A 459 -11.90 15.54 39.92
C THR A 459 -13.05 15.86 40.89
N GLN A 460 -13.95 14.92 41.16
CA GLN A 460 -15.18 15.12 41.95
C GLN A 460 -15.17 14.41 43.32
N MET A 461 -14.12 13.64 43.64
CA MET A 461 -14.04 12.85 44.87
C MET A 461 -12.64 12.95 45.49
N GLU A 462 -12.59 13.17 46.81
CA GLU A 462 -11.37 12.91 47.59
C GLU A 462 -11.18 11.38 47.66
N GLN A 463 -10.23 10.86 46.88
CA GLN A 463 -9.90 9.43 46.79
C GLN A 463 -8.53 9.14 47.41
N ASP A 464 -8.33 7.91 47.91
CA ASP A 464 -7.05 7.46 48.45
C ASP A 464 -5.95 7.55 47.38
N SER A 465 -4.86 8.25 47.71
CA SER A 465 -3.77 8.58 46.78
C SER A 465 -3.11 7.35 46.13
N ILE A 466 -3.10 6.21 46.83
CA ILE A 466 -2.54 4.95 46.34
C ILE A 466 -3.43 4.36 45.22
N GLN A 467 -4.75 4.32 45.41
CA GLN A 467 -5.69 3.83 44.39
C GLN A 467 -5.75 4.76 43.18
N MET A 468 -5.59 6.07 43.41
CA MET A 468 -5.54 7.08 42.35
C MET A 468 -4.33 6.87 41.42
N GLU A 469 -3.14 6.61 41.98
CA GLU A 469 -1.91 6.33 41.21
C GLU A 469 -1.96 4.97 40.49
N GLU A 470 -2.52 3.93 41.11
CA GLU A 470 -2.74 2.63 40.46
C GLU A 470 -3.69 2.75 39.26
N THR A 471 -4.82 3.44 39.44
CA THR A 471 -5.79 3.75 38.37
C THR A 471 -5.13 4.58 37.26
N ARG A 472 -4.32 5.59 37.60
CA ARG A 472 -3.58 6.43 36.64
C ARG A 472 -2.63 5.60 35.77
N ARG A 473 -1.89 4.64 36.36
CA ARG A 473 -1.01 3.73 35.61
C ARG A 473 -1.78 2.79 34.67
N GLN A 474 -2.90 2.23 35.11
CA GLN A 474 -3.76 1.40 34.26
C GLN A 474 -4.33 2.19 33.07
N LEU A 475 -4.81 3.42 33.31
CA LEU A 475 -5.32 4.30 32.25
C LEU A 475 -4.22 4.72 31.27
N LEU A 476 -3.00 5.00 31.75
CA LEU A 476 -1.85 5.25 30.88
C LEU A 476 -1.52 4.03 30.02
N SER A 477 -1.43 2.82 30.60
CA SER A 477 -1.18 1.57 29.86
C SER A 477 -2.24 1.32 28.78
N HIS A 478 -3.52 1.55 29.08
CA HIS A 478 -4.60 1.45 28.09
C HIS A 478 -4.50 2.51 26.98
N LEU A 479 -4.09 3.75 27.29
CA LEU A 479 -3.88 4.80 26.29
C LEU A 479 -2.63 4.59 25.44
N ASP A 480 -1.55 4.10 26.04
CA ASP A 480 -0.31 3.73 25.36
C ASP A 480 -0.64 2.64 24.33
N ARG A 481 -1.21 1.52 24.77
CA ARG A 481 -1.60 0.39 23.92
C ARG A 481 -2.66 0.75 22.87
N ALA A 482 -3.54 1.70 23.15
CA ALA A 482 -4.52 2.21 22.18
C ALA A 482 -3.90 3.11 21.11
N ALA A 483 -2.76 3.77 21.38
CA ALA A 483 -2.09 4.63 20.41
C ALA A 483 -1.61 3.83 19.20
N ASP A 484 -1.11 2.62 19.45
CA ASP A 484 -0.56 1.67 18.48
C ASP A 484 -1.58 1.30 17.39
N PHE A 485 -2.87 1.19 17.75
CA PHE A 485 -3.91 0.76 16.81
C PHE A 485 -5.02 1.78 16.47
N ALA A 486 -5.17 2.91 17.19
CA ALA A 486 -6.26 3.88 17.00
C ALA A 486 -6.40 4.40 15.54
N PRO A 487 -7.41 3.96 14.76
CA PRO A 487 -7.43 4.09 13.30
C PRO A 487 -7.67 5.51 12.77
N GLN A 488 -8.08 6.46 13.62
CA GLN A 488 -8.34 7.84 13.22
C GLN A 488 -7.36 8.80 13.89
N ARG A 489 -6.86 9.80 13.14
CA ARG A 489 -5.98 10.83 13.70
C ARG A 489 -6.62 11.61 14.85
N GLU A 490 -7.94 11.81 14.82
CA GLU A 490 -8.68 12.43 15.93
C GLU A 490 -8.61 11.59 17.22
N GLN A 491 -8.65 10.26 17.11
CA GLN A 491 -8.46 9.34 18.24
C GLN A 491 -7.01 9.41 18.74
N GLN A 492 -6.01 9.37 17.85
CA GLN A 492 -4.60 9.52 18.21
C GLN A 492 -4.32 10.85 18.94
N GLN A 493 -4.89 11.97 18.47
CA GLN A 493 -4.78 13.28 19.11
C GLN A 493 -5.47 13.32 20.49
N LYS A 494 -6.67 12.72 20.62
CA LYS A 494 -7.35 12.58 21.92
C LYS A 494 -6.54 11.72 22.89
N ILE A 495 -5.97 10.61 22.42
CA ILE A 495 -5.10 9.72 23.22
C ILE A 495 -3.86 10.48 23.70
N ALA A 496 -3.14 11.19 22.81
CA ALA A 496 -1.99 12.00 23.20
C ALA A 496 -2.35 13.10 24.22
N SER A 497 -3.49 13.76 24.04
CA SER A 497 -4.01 14.75 25.00
C SER A 497 -4.30 14.13 26.37
N LEU A 498 -4.96 12.96 26.41
CA LEU A 498 -5.25 12.24 27.65
C LEU A 498 -3.98 11.71 28.34
N ARG A 499 -2.98 11.24 27.58
CA ARG A 499 -1.65 10.85 28.11
C ARG A 499 -0.96 12.04 28.78
N ASN A 500 -1.09 13.24 28.22
CA ASN A 500 -0.53 14.47 28.80
C ASN A 500 -1.32 14.99 30.02
N ILE A 501 -2.61 14.66 30.15
CA ILE A 501 -3.42 14.98 31.34
C ILE A 501 -3.15 13.97 32.48
N LEU A 502 -2.77 12.73 32.15
CA LEU A 502 -2.44 11.66 33.08
C LEU A 502 -0.95 11.54 33.42
N ARG A 503 -0.10 12.47 32.99
CA ARG A 503 1.35 12.51 33.31
C ARG A 503 1.66 13.68 34.24
#